data_AF-A0A2S0UNB5-F1
#
_entry.id   AF-A0A2S0UNB5-F1
#
_cell.length_a   1.000
_cell.length_b   1.000
_cell.length_c   1.000
_cell.angle_alpha   90.00
_cell.angle_beta   90.00
_cell.angle_gamma   90.00
#
_symmetry.space_group_name_H-M   'P 1'
#
loop_
_entity.id
_entity.type
_entity.pdbx_description
1 polymer ?
#
loop_
_entity_poly.entity_id
_entity_poly.type
_entity_poly.pdbx_seq_one_letter_code
_entity_poly.pdbx_strand_id
1 'polypeptide(L)' 'MPVLLIVLLVGVLAYMWVARRGSTLTRDCRWRLDRTAGVDAWRCAACGAAVTVAAGKRPKDCLRPVG' A
#
# COMPACT_ATOMS: atom_id res chain seq x y z
N MET A 1 11.73 -17.64 30.50
CA MET A 1 10.58 -18.47 30.07
C MET A 1 10.37 -18.32 28.57
N PRO A 2 10.90 -19.24 27.73
CA PRO A 2 10.91 -19.11 26.26
C PRO A 2 9.51 -19.07 25.63
N VAL A 3 8.47 -19.52 26.36
CA VAL A 3 7.07 -19.55 25.92
C VAL A 3 6.56 -18.15 25.55
N LEU A 4 6.89 -17.12 26.34
CA LEU A 4 6.48 -15.74 26.06
C LEU A 4 7.06 -15.23 24.73
N LEU A 5 8.30 -15.60 24.41
CA LEU A 5 8.95 -15.22 23.16
C LEU A 5 8.27 -15.88 21.95
N ILE A 6 7.85 -17.13 22.08
CA ILE A 6 7.14 -17.86 21.02
C ILE A 6 5.78 -17.23 20.76
N VAL A 7 5.01 -16.92 21.81
CA VAL A 7 3.69 -16.27 21.68
C VAL A 7 3.83 -14.90 21.01
N LEU A 8 4.83 -14.12 21.42
CA LEU A 8 5.09 -12.81 20.83
C LEU A 8 5.51 -12.94 19.36
N LEU A 9 6.38 -13.89 19.03
CA LEU A 9 6.80 -14.15 17.65
C LEU A 9 5.61 -14.50 16.76
N VAL A 10 4.75 -15.43 17.18
CA VAL A 10 3.56 -15.82 16.42
C VAL A 10 2.59 -14.64 16.27
N GLY A 11 2.38 -13.85 17.33
CA GLY A 11 1.55 -12.65 17.27
C GLY A 11 2.06 -11.61 16.26
N VAL A 12 3.37 -11.34 16.26
CA VAL A 12 3.99 -10.41 15.32
C VAL A 12 3.86 -10.92 13.88
N LEU A 13 4.12 -12.20 13.64
CA LEU A 13 3.99 -12.79 12.30
C LEU A 13 2.54 -12.75 11.80
N ALA A 14 1.57 -13.08 12.65
CA ALA A 14 0.14 -13.00 12.32
C ALA A 14 -0.28 -11.55 12.00
N TYR A 15 0.16 -10.58 12.80
CA TYR A 15 -0.10 -9.16 12.57
C TYR A 15 0.50 -8.69 11.23
N MET A 16 1.76 -9.01 10.96
CA MET A 16 2.41 -8.67 9.69
C MET A 16 1.68 -9.27 8.49
N TRP A 17 1.19 -10.50 8.61
CA TRP A 17 0.46 -11.17 7.53
C TRP A 17 -0.87 -10.48 7.23
N VAL A 18 -1.64 -10.11 8.26
CA VAL A 18 -2.89 -9.35 8.10
C VAL A 18 -2.62 -7.96 7.55
N ALA A 19 -1.60 -7.26 8.06
CA ALA A 19 -1.23 -5.93 7.61
C ALA A 19 -0.81 -5.90 6.13
N ARG A 20 -0.14 -6.96 5.64
CA ARG A 20 0.23 -7.08 4.22
C ARG A 20 -0.95 -7.32 3.29
N ARG A 21 -2.03 -7.96 3.75
CA ARG A 21 -3.20 -8.25 2.89
C ARG A 21 -4.02 -7.01 2.51
N GLY A 22 -3.87 -5.89 3.24
CA GLY A 22 -4.59 -4.64 2.95
C GLY A 22 -3.92 -3.73 1.93
N SER A 23 -2.82 -4.15 1.29
CA SER A 23 -2.07 -3.35 0.33
C SER A 23 -1.59 -4.20 -0.82
N THR A 24 -2.18 -4.03 -2.01
CA THR A 24 -1.65 -4.65 -3.24
C THR A 24 -0.54 -3.81 -3.89
N LEU A 25 -0.05 -2.75 -3.24
CA LEU A 25 1.19 -2.09 -3.67
C LEU A 25 2.31 -3.12 -3.78
N THR A 26 2.69 -3.45 -5.00
CA THR A 26 3.94 -4.13 -5.28
C THR A 26 5.10 -3.17 -5.01
N ARG A 27 6.30 -3.72 -4.86
CA ARG A 27 7.54 -2.93 -4.69
C ARG A 27 7.78 -1.98 -5.88
N ASP A 28 7.19 -2.31 -7.04
CA ASP A 28 7.24 -1.52 -8.26
C ASP A 28 6.17 -0.43 -8.34
N CYS A 29 5.28 -0.29 -7.36
CA CYS A 29 4.22 0.70 -7.39
C CYS A 29 4.59 1.91 -6.50
N ARG A 30 4.89 3.06 -7.12
CA ARG A 30 5.30 4.30 -6.44
C ARG A 30 4.32 5.44 -6.71
N TRP A 31 3.27 5.51 -5.90
CA TRP A 31 2.27 6.58 -5.97
C TRP A 31 2.86 7.94 -5.54
N ARG A 32 2.63 8.95 -6.37
CA ARG A 32 2.94 10.36 -6.11
C ARG A 32 1.68 11.17 -6.24
N LEU A 33 1.51 12.17 -5.37
CA LEU A 33 0.43 13.12 -5.49
C LEU A 33 0.71 14.02 -6.68
N ASP A 34 -0.20 14.05 -7.65
CA ASP A 34 -0.11 14.89 -8.83
C ASP A 34 -0.94 16.15 -8.61
N ARG A 35 -0.30 17.18 -8.06
CA ARG A 35 -0.93 18.48 -7.80
C ARG A 35 -1.35 19.23 -9.06
N THR A 36 -0.89 18.81 -10.24
CA THR A 36 -1.30 19.42 -11.51
C THR A 36 -2.64 18.89 -11.98
N ALA A 37 -2.95 17.62 -11.68
CA ALA A 37 -4.22 16.98 -12.02
C ALA A 37 -5.32 17.20 -10.94
N GLY A 38 -4.94 17.54 -9.70
CA GLY A 38 -5.87 17.91 -8.63
C GLY A 38 -5.33 17.62 -7.23
N VAL A 39 -6.01 18.11 -6.20
CA VAL A 39 -5.66 17.85 -4.78
C VAL A 39 -5.80 16.38 -4.37
N ASP A 40 -6.62 15.63 -5.11
CA ASP A 40 -6.97 14.24 -4.85
C ASP A 40 -6.44 13.29 -5.93
N ALA A 41 -5.67 13.81 -6.89
CA ALA A 41 -5.13 13.05 -7.99
C ALA A 41 -3.77 12.43 -7.62
N TRP A 42 -3.66 11.12 -7.78
CA TRP A 42 -2.44 10.37 -7.56
C TRP A 42 -2.02 9.69 -8.84
N ARG A 43 -0.72 9.72 -9.11
CA ARG A 43 -0.12 9.06 -10.26
C ARG A 43 1.04 8.18 -9.82
N CYS A 44 1.10 6.96 -10.32
CA CYS A 44 2.20 6.06 -10.09
C CYS A 44 3.38 6.43 -11.00
N ALA A 45 4.53 6.75 -10.41
CA ALA A 45 5.75 7.10 -11.15
C ALA A 45 6.40 5.91 -11.87
N ALA A 46 5.98 4.68 -11.57
CA ALA A 46 6.61 3.47 -12.08
C ALA A 46 5.76 2.73 -13.12
N CYS A 47 4.43 2.61 -12.92
CA CYS A 47 3.54 2.01 -13.91
C CYS A 47 2.70 3.04 -14.70
N GLY A 48 2.74 4.31 -14.33
CA GLY A 48 1.98 5.37 -15.01
C GLY A 48 0.49 5.44 -14.67
N ALA A 49 -0.04 4.49 -13.88
CA ALA A 49 -1.43 4.48 -13.44
C ALA A 49 -1.82 5.78 -12.73
N ALA A 50 -3.02 6.30 -13.01
CA ALA A 50 -3.57 7.48 -12.34
C ALA A 50 -4.88 7.12 -11.65
N VAL A 51 -5.09 7.63 -10.44
CA VAL A 51 -6.32 7.44 -9.67
C VAL A 51 -6.61 8.67 -8.84
N THR A 52 -7.88 9.03 -8.73
CA THR A 52 -8.35 10.01 -7.77
C THR A 52 -8.86 9.31 -6.52
N VAL A 53 -8.28 9.59 -5.36
CA VAL A 53 -8.75 9.07 -4.06
C VAL A 53 -9.19 10.23 -3.19
N ALA A 54 -10.20 10.00 -2.35
CA ALA A 54 -10.75 11.03 -1.48
C ALA A 54 -9.66 11.77 -0.68
N ALA A 55 -9.85 13.08 -0.51
CA ALA A 55 -8.97 13.97 0.23
C ALA A 55 -8.41 13.35 1.53
N GLY A 56 -7.08 13.33 1.63
CA GLY A 56 -6.36 12.80 2.77
C GLY A 56 -6.08 11.29 2.73
N LYS A 57 -6.60 10.54 1.75
CA LYS A 57 -6.25 9.11 1.58
C LYS A 57 -5.14 8.93 0.54
N ARG A 58 -4.32 7.89 0.75
CA ARG A 58 -3.33 7.42 -0.21
C ARG A 58 -3.82 6.12 -0.86
N PRO A 59 -3.60 5.91 -2.16
CA PRO A 59 -3.91 4.64 -2.81
C PRO A 59 -3.10 3.51 -2.18
N LYS A 60 -3.80 2.42 -1.80
CA LYS A 60 -3.23 1.21 -1.19
C LYS A 60 -3.11 0.06 -2.18
N ASP A 61 -3.59 0.26 -3.40
CA ASP A 61 -3.60 -0.76 -4.44
C ASP A 61 -2.78 -0.35 -5.65
N CYS A 62 -2.18 -1.34 -6.30
CA CYS A 62 -1.45 -1.12 -7.54
C CYS A 62 -2.41 -1.25 -8.72
N LEU A 63 -2.84 -0.11 -9.27
CA LEU A 63 -3.76 -0.05 -10.42
C LEU A 63 -3.02 -0.10 -11.75
N ARG A 64 -1.98 -0.94 -11.85
CA ARG A 64 -1.24 -1.11 -13.11
C ARG A 64 -2.26 -1.52 -14.19
N PRO A 65 -2.39 -0.77 -15.31
CA PRO A 65 -3.23 -1.22 -16.41
C PRO A 65 -2.65 -2.54 -16.92
N VAL A 66 -3.45 -3.59 -16.89
CA VAL A 66 -3.15 -4.83 -17.63
C VAL A 66 -3.27 -4.47 -19.10
N GLY A 67 -2.12 -4.30 -19.76
CA GLY A 67 -2.05 -4.14 -21.21
C GLY A 67 -2.41 -5.43 -21.92
#